data_AF-B3V4Y3-F1
#
_entry.id   AF-B3V4Y3-F1
#
_cell.length_a   1.000
_cell.length_b   1.000
_cell.length_c   1.000
_cell.angle_alpha   90.00
_cell.angle_beta   90.00
_cell.angle_gamma   90.00
#
_symmetry.space_group_name_H-M   'P 1'
#
loop_
_entity.id
_entity.type
_entity.pdbx_description
1 polymer ?
#
loop_
_entity_poly.entity_id
_entity_poly.type
_entity_poly.pdbx_seq_one_letter_code
_entity_poly.pdbx_strand_id
1 'polypeptide(L)'
;VQEAGEKLMDVSNLGVPEIEQRLKALNLAWAELKQLAATRGQKLDESLTYQQFLAKVEEEEAWISEKQQLLSVEDYGDTMAAVQGLLKKHDVFETDFSAHSERCKDICDAGKKLVSEGNHHADSISQRCQQLQTKLDNLSSLASRRKAKLMDNSAYLQFMWKADVVESWIADKETHVRSEEFGRDLSTVQTLLTKQETFDAGLHAFEHEGIQNITTLKDQLIESNHDQSPAILKRHADVISRWQKLLTDSDSRKQRLLA
;
A
#
# COMPACT_ATOMS: atom_id res chain seq x y z
N VAL A 1 -59.47 2.40 39.33
CA VAL A 1 -59.08 2.85 40.70
C VAL A 1 -59.40 4.32 40.90
N GLN A 2 -58.96 5.21 39.99
CA GLN A 2 -59.24 6.65 40.06
C GLN A 2 -60.73 6.99 40.06
N GLU A 3 -61.46 6.55 39.02
CA GLU A 3 -62.93 6.68 38.94
C GLU A 3 -63.68 6.08 40.14
N ALA A 4 -63.15 4.99 40.71
CA ALA A 4 -63.77 4.33 41.86
C ALA A 4 -63.53 5.13 43.14
N GLY A 5 -62.34 5.72 43.30
CA GLY A 5 -62.00 6.60 44.41
C GLY A 5 -62.75 7.93 44.35
N GLU A 6 -62.87 8.53 43.16
CA GLU A 6 -63.67 9.74 42.92
C GLU A 6 -65.15 9.49 43.26
N LYS A 7 -65.75 8.41 42.75
CA LYS A 7 -67.12 8.01 43.11
C LYS A 7 -67.29 7.77 44.62
N LEU A 8 -66.31 7.16 45.29
CA LEU A 8 -66.36 6.95 46.75
C LEU A 8 -66.34 8.26 47.55
N MET A 9 -65.61 9.27 47.07
CA MET A 9 -65.59 10.61 47.67
C MET A 9 -66.88 11.39 47.40
N ASP A 10 -67.52 11.18 46.25
CA ASP A 10 -68.81 11.82 45.90
C ASP A 10 -70.00 11.25 46.68
N VAL A 11 -69.96 9.96 47.04
CA VAL A 11 -71.10 9.24 47.66
C VAL A 11 -70.95 9.14 49.19
N SER A 12 -69.76 9.40 49.77
CA SER A 12 -69.48 9.24 51.21
C SER A 12 -68.56 10.34 51.77
N ASN A 13 -68.95 10.96 52.90
CA ASN A 13 -68.13 11.94 53.63
C ASN A 13 -67.07 11.31 54.57
N LEU A 14 -67.04 9.99 54.71
CA LEU A 14 -66.10 9.29 55.59
C LEU A 14 -64.77 9.01 54.87
N GLY A 15 -63.66 9.45 55.46
CA GLY A 15 -62.31 9.12 54.98
C GLY A 15 -61.88 9.83 53.69
N VAL A 16 -62.64 10.82 53.20
CA VAL A 16 -62.33 11.58 51.97
C VAL A 16 -60.90 12.12 51.93
N PRO A 17 -60.35 12.76 52.99
CA PRO A 17 -58.97 13.26 52.97
C PRO A 17 -57.94 12.14 52.78
N GLU A 18 -58.18 10.96 53.35
CA GLU A 18 -57.29 9.81 53.24
C GLU A 18 -57.38 9.17 51.85
N ILE A 19 -58.59 9.07 51.28
CA ILE A 19 -58.80 8.62 49.90
C ILE A 19 -58.10 9.56 48.92
N GLU A 20 -58.27 10.87 49.09
CA GLU A 20 -57.64 11.89 48.24
C GLU A 20 -56.11 11.82 48.32
N GLN A 21 -55.55 11.69 49.54
CA GLN A 21 -54.11 11.54 49.73
C GLN A 21 -53.57 10.26 49.07
N ARG A 22 -54.28 9.13 49.20
CA ARG A 22 -53.88 7.86 48.56
C ARG A 22 -53.96 7.93 47.04
N LEU A 23 -55.00 8.56 46.47
CA LEU A 23 -55.10 8.77 45.02
C LEU A 23 -53.99 9.69 44.50
N LYS A 24 -53.65 10.76 45.22
CA LYS A 24 -52.51 11.64 44.90
C LYS A 24 -51.19 10.85 44.92
N ALA A 25 -50.93 10.08 45.97
CA ALA A 25 -49.74 9.24 46.07
C ALA A 25 -49.66 8.20 44.93
N LEU A 26 -50.79 7.57 44.58
CA LEU A 26 -50.85 6.62 43.47
C LEU A 26 -50.54 7.28 42.12
N ASN A 27 -51.07 8.48 41.87
CA ASN A 27 -50.80 9.24 40.65
C ASN A 27 -49.32 9.61 40.53
N LEU A 28 -48.71 10.04 41.63
CA LEU A 28 -47.27 10.35 41.67
C LEU A 28 -46.43 9.11 41.40
N ALA A 29 -46.71 8.00 42.08
CA ALA A 29 -46.00 6.73 41.87
C ALA A 29 -46.17 6.20 40.45
N TRP A 30 -47.36 6.36 39.84
CA TRP A 30 -47.60 5.98 38.45
C TRP A 30 -46.84 6.86 37.46
N ALA A 31 -46.77 8.17 37.70
CA ALA A 31 -45.99 9.09 36.88
C ALA A 31 -44.48 8.77 36.96
N GLU A 32 -43.98 8.50 38.17
CA GLU A 32 -42.58 8.08 38.39
C GLU A 32 -42.29 6.76 37.67
N LEU A 33 -43.17 5.75 37.79
CA LEU A 33 -43.00 4.47 37.10
C LEU A 33 -42.96 4.63 35.58
N LYS A 34 -43.82 5.49 35.01
CA LYS A 34 -43.79 5.82 33.57
C LYS A 34 -42.47 6.45 33.16
N GLN A 35 -41.95 7.39 33.96
CA GLN A 35 -40.66 8.03 33.70
C GLN A 35 -39.50 7.03 33.77
N LEU A 36 -39.50 6.16 34.78
CA LEU A 36 -38.51 5.08 34.92
C LEU A 36 -38.56 4.11 33.74
N ALA A 37 -39.76 3.71 33.31
CA ALA A 37 -39.93 2.84 32.15
C ALA A 37 -39.45 3.50 30.85
N ALA A 38 -39.77 4.78 30.63
CA ALA A 38 -39.29 5.53 29.46
C ALA A 38 -37.77 5.67 29.46
N THR A 39 -37.17 6.01 30.60
CA THR A 39 -35.71 6.10 30.76
C THR A 39 -35.03 4.76 30.50
N ARG A 40 -35.62 3.66 30.99
CA ARG A 40 -35.12 2.30 30.72
C ARG A 40 -35.21 1.97 29.23
N GLY A 41 -36.32 2.32 28.58
CA GLY A 41 -36.49 2.14 27.13
C GLY A 41 -35.42 2.85 26.33
N GLN A 42 -35.17 4.13 26.65
CA GLN A 42 -34.11 4.93 26.02
C GLN A 42 -32.72 4.29 26.20
N LYS A 43 -32.38 3.87 27.42
CA LYS A 43 -31.08 3.22 27.68
C LYS A 43 -30.92 1.90 26.93
N LEU A 44 -31.99 1.11 26.78
CA LEU A 44 -31.94 -0.13 26.02
C LEU A 44 -31.71 0.13 24.53
N ASP A 45 -32.32 1.17 23.97
CA ASP A 45 -32.09 1.59 22.59
C ASP A 45 -30.65 2.07 22.38
N GLU A 46 -30.14 2.92 23.28
CA GLU A 46 -28.74 3.36 23.29
C GLU A 46 -27.75 2.19 23.37
N SER A 47 -28.02 1.19 24.22
CA SER A 47 -27.20 -0.01 24.31
C SER A 47 -27.28 -0.86 23.05
N LEU A 48 -28.46 -0.99 22.43
CA LEU A 48 -28.62 -1.71 21.17
C LEU A 48 -27.79 -1.07 20.05
N THR A 49 -27.87 0.25 19.90
CA THR A 49 -27.09 0.97 18.88
C THR A 49 -25.59 0.88 19.16
N TYR A 50 -25.18 0.94 20.43
CA TYR A 50 -23.79 0.73 20.83
C TYR A 50 -23.27 -0.67 20.46
N GLN A 51 -24.05 -1.73 20.70
CA GLN A 51 -23.67 -3.09 20.33
C GLN A 51 -23.55 -3.26 18.80
N GLN A 52 -24.44 -2.62 18.02
CA GLN A 52 -24.35 -2.60 16.56
C GLN A 52 -23.09 -1.87 16.07
N PHE A 53 -22.73 -0.76 16.72
CA PHE A 53 -21.47 -0.06 16.46
C PHE A 53 -20.26 -0.96 16.75
N LEU A 54 -20.24 -1.62 17.92
CA LEU A 54 -19.15 -2.52 18.28
C LEU A 54 -18.96 -3.67 17.29
N ALA A 55 -20.05 -4.31 16.85
CA ALA A 55 -19.97 -5.40 15.88
C ALA A 55 -19.30 -4.95 14.57
N LYS A 56 -19.61 -3.74 14.08
CA LYS A 56 -18.98 -3.17 12.89
C LYS A 56 -17.50 -2.86 13.11
N VAL A 57 -17.14 -2.33 14.29
CA VAL A 57 -15.72 -2.09 14.63
C VAL A 57 -14.95 -3.42 14.66
N GLU A 58 -15.51 -4.46 15.28
CA GLU A 58 -14.87 -5.77 15.39
C GLU A 58 -14.67 -6.45 14.03
N GLU A 59 -15.64 -6.31 13.12
CA GLU A 59 -15.51 -6.79 11.73
C GLU A 59 -14.31 -6.14 11.01
N GLU A 60 -14.20 -4.81 11.10
CA GLU A 60 -13.09 -4.09 10.49
C GLU A 60 -11.75 -4.38 11.18
N GLU A 61 -11.73 -4.50 12.51
CA GLU A 61 -10.52 -4.89 13.23
C GLU A 61 -10.02 -6.29 12.88
N ALA A 62 -10.94 -7.23 12.64
CA ALA A 62 -10.61 -8.58 12.19
C ALA A 62 -9.99 -8.54 10.79
N TRP A 63 -10.59 -7.80 9.86
CA TRP A 63 -10.04 -7.61 8.52
C TRP A 63 -8.65 -6.97 8.56
N ILE A 64 -8.47 -5.88 9.34
CA ILE A 64 -7.16 -5.23 9.50
C ILE A 64 -6.13 -6.22 10.03
N SER A 65 -6.48 -7.00 11.04
CA SER A 65 -5.55 -7.95 11.67
C SER A 65 -5.13 -9.06 10.68
N GLU A 66 -6.06 -9.57 9.88
CA GLU A 66 -5.77 -10.52 8.80
C GLU A 66 -4.78 -9.93 7.78
N LYS A 67 -5.04 -8.69 7.31
CA LYS A 67 -4.18 -8.05 6.32
C LYS A 67 -2.81 -7.67 6.88
N GLN A 68 -2.72 -7.27 8.16
CA GLN A 68 -1.44 -7.04 8.82
C GLN A 68 -0.58 -8.31 8.83
N GLN A 69 -1.17 -9.48 9.09
CA GLN A 69 -0.45 -10.75 9.01
C GLN A 69 0.04 -11.04 7.59
N LEU A 70 -0.80 -10.86 6.58
CA LEU A 70 -0.40 -11.08 5.18
C LEU A 70 0.75 -10.15 4.73
N LEU A 71 0.75 -8.89 5.16
CA LEU A 71 1.81 -7.94 4.81
C LEU A 71 3.12 -8.18 5.55
N SER A 72 3.11 -8.93 6.66
CA SER A 72 4.31 -9.24 7.44
C SER A 72 5.27 -10.22 6.74
N VAL A 73 4.82 -10.90 5.68
CA VAL A 73 5.64 -11.82 4.90
C VAL A 73 6.64 -11.06 4.02
N GLU A 74 7.93 -11.13 4.31
CA GLU A 74 8.99 -10.47 3.54
C GLU A 74 9.38 -11.25 2.27
N ASP A 75 8.45 -11.33 1.32
CA ASP A 75 8.72 -11.82 -0.05
C ASP A 75 8.52 -10.68 -1.06
N TYR A 76 9.58 -10.40 -1.82
CA TYR A 76 9.64 -9.36 -2.84
C TYR A 76 9.88 -9.89 -4.26
N GLY A 77 9.99 -11.20 -4.44
CA GLY A 77 10.26 -11.86 -5.73
C GLY A 77 11.74 -11.82 -6.15
N ASP A 78 12.17 -12.86 -6.86
CA ASP A 78 13.55 -13.05 -7.35
C ASP A 78 13.70 -12.82 -8.86
N THR A 79 12.58 -12.63 -9.57
CA THR A 79 12.52 -12.41 -11.01
C THR A 79 11.60 -11.25 -11.36
N MET A 80 11.82 -10.63 -12.53
CA MET A 80 10.95 -9.57 -13.05
C MET A 80 9.48 -10.01 -13.10
N ALA A 81 9.19 -11.26 -13.48
CA ALA A 81 7.82 -11.77 -13.50
C ALA A 81 7.22 -11.90 -12.10
N ALA A 82 7.99 -12.40 -11.13
CA ALA A 82 7.54 -12.57 -9.76
C ALA A 82 7.22 -11.23 -9.09
N VAL A 83 8.13 -10.26 -9.17
CA VAL A 83 7.93 -8.93 -8.54
C VAL A 83 6.75 -8.18 -9.17
N GLN A 84 6.55 -8.28 -10.49
CA GLN A 84 5.39 -7.68 -11.16
C GLN A 84 4.07 -8.34 -10.74
N GLY A 85 4.07 -9.67 -10.55
CA GLY A 85 2.92 -10.38 -9.99
C GLY A 85 2.60 -9.94 -8.55
N LEU A 86 3.62 -9.72 -7.73
CA LEU A 86 3.47 -9.23 -6.36
C LEU A 86 2.97 -7.77 -6.31
N LEU A 87 3.49 -6.90 -7.17
CA LEU A 87 3.01 -5.52 -7.30
C LEU A 87 1.53 -5.48 -7.69
N LYS A 88 1.12 -6.30 -8.67
CA LYS A 88 -0.29 -6.39 -9.07
C LYS A 88 -1.19 -6.87 -7.93
N LYS A 89 -0.75 -7.86 -7.13
CA LYS A 89 -1.48 -8.29 -5.92
C LYS A 89 -1.56 -7.16 -4.89
N HIS A 90 -0.52 -6.34 -4.79
CA HIS A 90 -0.49 -5.19 -3.90
C HIS A 90 -1.45 -4.09 -4.34
N ASP A 91 -1.58 -3.83 -5.65
CA ASP A 91 -2.55 -2.85 -6.18
C ASP A 91 -4.01 -3.27 -5.88
N VAL A 92 -4.30 -4.57 -5.92
CA VAL A 92 -5.60 -5.10 -5.48
C VAL A 92 -5.81 -4.86 -4.00
N PHE A 93 -4.79 -5.15 -3.17
CA PHE A 93 -4.84 -4.84 -1.75
C PHE A 93 -5.07 -3.34 -1.47
N GLU A 94 -4.42 -2.43 -2.20
CA GLU A 94 -4.62 -0.97 -2.03
C GLU A 94 -6.05 -0.55 -2.38
N THR A 95 -6.66 -1.20 -3.37
CA THR A 95 -8.07 -0.97 -3.73
C THR A 95 -8.99 -1.39 -2.58
N ASP A 96 -8.79 -2.60 -2.05
CA ASP A 96 -9.57 -3.09 -0.90
C ASP A 96 -9.35 -2.22 0.33
N PHE A 97 -8.09 -1.82 0.59
CA PHE A 97 -7.73 -0.94 1.70
C PHE A 97 -8.43 0.40 1.64
N SER A 98 -8.55 1.01 0.45
CA SER A 98 -9.29 2.27 0.28
C SER A 98 -10.76 2.11 0.69
N ALA A 99 -11.42 1.03 0.26
CA ALA A 99 -12.83 0.77 0.60
C ALA A 99 -13.03 0.53 2.10
N HIS A 100 -12.13 -0.22 2.74
CA HIS A 100 -12.17 -0.47 4.18
C HIS A 100 -11.84 0.78 5.00
N SER A 101 -10.91 1.62 4.54
CA SER A 101 -10.61 2.91 5.17
C SER A 101 -11.80 3.85 5.16
N GLU A 102 -12.57 3.88 4.07
CA GLU A 102 -13.82 4.65 3.98
C GLU A 102 -14.87 4.11 4.97
N ARG A 103 -15.06 2.79 5.02
CA ARG A 103 -16.00 2.18 5.95
C ARG A 103 -15.64 2.44 7.42
N CYS A 104 -14.37 2.37 7.78
CA CYS A 104 -13.90 2.71 9.11
C CYS A 104 -14.18 4.17 9.47
N LYS A 105 -14.02 5.08 8.50
CA LYS A 105 -14.38 6.49 8.67
C LYS A 105 -15.88 6.64 8.96
N ASP A 106 -16.73 5.99 8.17
CA ASP A 106 -18.18 6.02 8.37
C ASP A 106 -18.60 5.45 9.74
N ILE A 107 -17.97 4.36 10.17
CA ILE A 107 -18.17 3.78 11.52
C ILE A 107 -17.76 4.79 12.60
N CYS A 108 -16.62 5.45 12.45
CA CYS A 108 -16.15 6.45 13.40
C CYS A 108 -17.07 7.68 13.44
N ASP A 109 -17.58 8.13 12.31
CA ASP A 109 -18.50 9.27 12.22
C ASP A 109 -19.86 8.93 12.82
N ALA A 110 -20.36 7.71 12.62
CA ALA A 110 -21.52 7.19 13.33
C ALA A 110 -21.29 7.12 14.85
N GLY A 111 -20.10 6.66 15.29
CA GLY A 111 -19.71 6.66 16.70
C GLY A 111 -19.71 8.06 17.32
N LYS A 112 -19.11 9.05 16.63
CA LYS A 112 -19.14 10.46 17.07
C LYS A 112 -20.56 10.99 17.21
N LYS A 113 -21.47 10.60 16.30
CA LYS A 113 -22.88 10.97 16.40
C LYS A 113 -23.52 10.40 17.67
N LEU A 114 -23.30 9.12 18.00
CA LEU A 114 -23.80 8.52 19.25
C LEU A 114 -23.27 9.25 20.49
N VAL A 115 -22.00 9.66 20.48
CA VAL A 115 -21.41 10.48 21.55
C VAL A 115 -22.14 11.82 21.66
N SER A 116 -22.38 12.50 20.54
CA SER A 116 -23.07 13.80 20.53
C SER A 116 -24.54 13.73 20.98
N GLU A 117 -25.19 12.59 20.78
CA GLU A 117 -26.56 12.31 21.22
C GLU A 117 -26.64 11.92 22.71
N GLY A 118 -25.51 11.87 23.41
CA GLY A 118 -25.46 11.61 24.85
C GLY A 118 -25.53 10.14 25.23
N ASN A 119 -25.14 9.23 24.32
CA ASN A 119 -25.09 7.79 24.61
C ASN A 119 -24.22 7.52 25.85
N HIS A 120 -24.72 6.72 26.79
CA HIS A 120 -24.04 6.44 28.05
C HIS A 120 -22.73 5.63 27.92
N HIS A 121 -22.37 5.17 26.71
CA HIS A 121 -21.08 4.54 26.38
C HIS A 121 -20.09 5.47 25.66
N ALA A 122 -20.27 6.79 25.75
CA ALA A 122 -19.48 7.78 25.00
C ALA A 122 -17.94 7.60 25.07
N ASP A 123 -17.40 7.32 26.26
CA ASP A 123 -15.96 7.10 26.45
C ASP A 123 -15.46 5.87 25.69
N SER A 124 -16.22 4.76 25.78
CA SER A 124 -15.89 3.52 25.08
C SER A 124 -15.96 3.72 23.56
N ILE A 125 -17.00 4.38 23.06
CA ILE A 125 -17.14 4.67 21.62
C ILE A 125 -15.94 5.47 21.12
N SER A 126 -15.58 6.54 21.82
CA SER A 126 -14.43 7.38 21.46
C SER A 126 -13.11 6.60 21.46
N GLN A 127 -12.91 5.75 22.47
CA GLN A 127 -11.73 4.90 22.57
C GLN A 127 -11.66 3.87 21.43
N ARG A 128 -12.78 3.24 21.07
CA ARG A 128 -12.84 2.24 19.99
C ARG A 128 -12.56 2.89 18.63
N CYS A 129 -13.10 4.08 18.36
CA CYS A 129 -12.77 4.85 17.15
C CYS A 129 -11.27 5.17 17.06
N GLN A 130 -10.66 5.60 18.17
CA GLN A 130 -9.23 5.89 18.21
C GLN A 130 -8.36 4.64 17.96
N GLN A 131 -8.74 3.51 18.55
CA GLN A 131 -8.06 2.23 18.35
C GLN A 131 -8.14 1.76 16.90
N LEU A 132 -9.33 1.84 16.29
CA LEU A 132 -9.55 1.48 14.89
C LEU A 132 -8.70 2.35 13.96
N GLN A 133 -8.69 3.67 14.18
CA GLN A 133 -7.85 4.59 13.40
C GLN A 133 -6.36 4.26 13.53
N THR A 134 -5.87 4.02 14.76
CA THR A 134 -4.47 3.63 15.00
C THR A 134 -4.10 2.35 14.27
N LYS A 135 -5.00 1.35 14.26
CA LYS A 135 -4.81 0.08 13.53
C LYS A 135 -4.75 0.30 12.02
N LEU A 136 -5.59 1.16 11.46
CA LEU A 136 -5.56 1.54 10.05
C LEU A 136 -4.26 2.27 9.68
N ASP A 137 -3.83 3.24 10.47
CA ASP A 137 -2.60 3.99 10.23
C ASP A 137 -1.38 3.05 10.21
N ASN A 138 -1.35 2.09 11.14
CA ASN A 138 -0.33 1.05 11.17
C ASN A 138 -0.37 0.17 9.91
N LEU A 139 -1.56 -0.27 9.47
CA LEU A 139 -1.71 -1.07 8.26
C LEU A 139 -1.27 -0.28 7.01
N SER A 140 -1.62 1.01 6.93
CA SER A 140 -1.18 1.92 5.86
C SER A 140 0.35 2.01 5.80
N SER A 141 1.01 2.21 6.95
CA SER A 141 2.47 2.27 7.04
C SER A 141 3.13 0.97 6.56
N LEU A 142 2.59 -0.19 6.97
CA LEU A 142 3.07 -1.50 6.51
C LEU A 142 2.90 -1.66 5.00
N ALA A 143 1.76 -1.26 4.45
CA ALA A 143 1.47 -1.32 3.03
C ALA A 143 2.44 -0.44 2.22
N SER A 144 2.61 0.81 2.61
CA SER A 144 3.54 1.74 1.96
C SER A 144 4.98 1.22 2.00
N ARG A 145 5.43 0.68 3.14
CA ARG A 145 6.76 0.07 3.26
C ARG A 145 6.93 -1.13 2.33
N ARG A 146 5.92 -2.00 2.27
CA ARG A 146 5.93 -3.17 1.36
C ARG A 146 6.01 -2.73 -0.10
N LYS A 147 5.20 -1.74 -0.51
CA LYS A 147 5.21 -1.20 -1.87
C LYS A 147 6.58 -0.63 -2.23
N ALA A 148 7.17 0.16 -1.34
CA ALA A 148 8.50 0.71 -1.54
C ALA A 148 9.55 -0.39 -1.76
N LYS A 149 9.55 -1.45 -0.93
CA LYS A 149 10.48 -2.58 -1.11
C LYS A 149 10.24 -3.39 -2.39
N LEU A 150 8.98 -3.57 -2.81
CA LEU A 150 8.65 -4.20 -4.11
C LEU A 150 9.16 -3.36 -5.29
N MET A 151 8.97 -2.05 -5.25
CA MET A 151 9.44 -1.13 -6.29
C MET A 151 10.96 -1.07 -6.36
N ASP A 152 11.63 -0.99 -5.21
CA ASP A 152 13.10 -1.01 -5.08
C ASP A 152 13.68 -2.28 -5.70
N ASN A 153 13.15 -3.45 -5.32
CA ASN A 153 13.56 -4.73 -5.89
C ASN A 153 13.26 -4.83 -7.40
N SER A 154 12.11 -4.31 -7.86
CA SER A 154 11.80 -4.28 -9.29
C SER A 154 12.80 -3.42 -10.08
N ALA A 155 13.22 -2.28 -9.55
CA ALA A 155 14.21 -1.42 -10.18
C ALA A 155 15.60 -2.08 -10.22
N TYR A 156 15.99 -2.77 -9.14
CA TYR A 156 17.22 -3.57 -9.12
C TYR A 156 17.21 -4.70 -10.15
N LEU A 157 16.16 -5.50 -10.22
CA LEU A 157 16.03 -6.58 -11.21
C LEU A 157 16.03 -6.04 -12.64
N GLN A 158 15.44 -4.86 -12.87
CA GLN A 158 15.49 -4.19 -14.17
C GLN A 158 16.93 -3.79 -14.55
N PHE A 159 17.68 -3.21 -13.62
CA PHE A 159 19.10 -2.91 -13.82
C PHE A 159 19.90 -4.18 -14.14
N MET A 160 19.73 -5.24 -13.36
CA MET A 160 20.45 -6.50 -13.54
C MET A 160 20.20 -7.09 -14.93
N TRP A 161 18.94 -7.16 -15.35
CA TRP A 161 18.56 -7.64 -16.67
C TRP A 161 19.11 -6.77 -17.80
N LYS A 162 19.04 -5.44 -17.67
CA LYS A 162 19.61 -4.53 -18.68
C LYS A 162 21.13 -4.67 -18.78
N ALA A 163 21.82 -4.88 -17.66
CA ALA A 163 23.24 -5.17 -17.66
C ALA A 163 23.55 -6.49 -18.38
N ASP A 164 22.78 -7.57 -18.17
CA ASP A 164 22.95 -8.83 -18.91
C ASP A 164 22.77 -8.65 -20.42
N VAL A 165 21.77 -7.87 -20.84
CA VAL A 165 21.54 -7.55 -22.25
C VAL A 165 22.74 -6.83 -22.84
N VAL A 166 23.29 -5.84 -22.13
CA VAL A 166 24.49 -5.11 -22.54
C VAL A 166 25.71 -6.02 -22.61
N GLU A 167 25.96 -6.85 -21.60
CA GLU A 167 27.08 -7.79 -21.57
C GLU A 167 27.02 -8.79 -22.72
N SER A 168 25.83 -9.32 -23.02
CA SER A 168 25.60 -10.24 -24.15
C SER A 168 25.87 -9.56 -25.48
N TRP A 169 25.40 -8.33 -25.65
CA TRP A 169 25.65 -7.55 -26.86
C TRP A 169 27.15 -7.25 -27.04
N ILE A 170 27.85 -6.84 -25.96
CA ILE A 170 29.29 -6.60 -25.99
C ILE A 170 30.03 -7.88 -26.37
N ALA A 171 29.67 -9.02 -25.78
CA ALA A 171 30.28 -10.30 -26.08
C ALA A 171 30.14 -10.68 -27.56
N ASP A 172 28.97 -10.45 -28.17
CA ASP A 172 28.76 -10.63 -29.61
C ASP A 172 29.70 -9.73 -30.43
N LYS A 173 29.80 -8.44 -30.10
CA LYS A 173 30.67 -7.50 -30.83
C LYS A 173 32.16 -7.76 -30.63
N GLU A 174 32.59 -8.21 -29.46
CA GLU A 174 33.96 -8.64 -29.19
C GLU A 174 34.39 -9.80 -30.11
N THR A 175 33.47 -10.64 -30.58
CA THR A 175 33.81 -11.70 -31.56
C THR A 175 34.13 -11.13 -32.95
N HIS A 176 33.46 -10.05 -33.34
CA HIS A 176 33.63 -9.42 -34.66
C HIS A 176 34.95 -8.65 -34.76
N VAL A 177 35.33 -7.94 -33.69
CA VAL A 177 36.58 -7.15 -33.64
C VAL A 177 37.82 -8.05 -33.59
N ARG A 178 37.69 -9.29 -33.10
CA ARG A 178 38.78 -10.28 -33.08
C ARG A 178 39.14 -10.86 -34.46
N SER A 179 38.43 -10.49 -35.53
CA SER A 179 38.78 -10.94 -36.87
C SER A 179 40.13 -10.38 -37.33
N GLU A 180 41.06 -11.27 -37.71
CA GLU A 180 42.38 -10.95 -38.27
C GLU A 180 42.37 -10.80 -39.81
N GLU A 181 41.19 -10.63 -40.42
CA GLU A 181 41.07 -10.40 -41.86
C GLU A 181 41.33 -8.92 -42.21
N PHE A 182 42.40 -8.66 -42.96
CA PHE A 182 42.79 -7.31 -43.40
C PHE A 182 42.68 -7.09 -44.92
N GLY A 183 42.11 -8.06 -45.65
CA GLY A 183 42.03 -8.01 -47.11
C GLY A 183 43.37 -8.32 -47.79
N ARG A 184 43.31 -8.59 -49.08
CA ARG A 184 44.48 -8.97 -49.91
C ARG A 184 44.67 -8.09 -51.14
N ASP A 185 43.70 -7.22 -51.40
CA ASP A 185 43.65 -6.29 -52.52
C ASP A 185 42.81 -5.06 -52.14
N LEU A 186 42.91 -4.00 -52.95
CA LEU A 186 42.22 -2.73 -52.69
C LEU A 186 40.71 -2.89 -52.50
N SER A 187 40.08 -3.76 -53.28
CA SER A 187 38.63 -3.98 -53.25
C SER A 187 38.18 -4.62 -51.92
N THR A 188 38.91 -5.65 -51.48
CA THR A 188 38.65 -6.35 -50.21
C THR A 188 38.92 -5.45 -49.01
N VAL A 189 39.99 -4.65 -49.04
CA VAL A 189 40.28 -3.65 -47.99
C VAL A 189 39.17 -2.60 -47.91
N GLN A 190 38.76 -2.02 -49.05
CA GLN A 190 37.68 -1.03 -49.09
C GLN A 190 36.36 -1.58 -48.53
N THR A 191 36.05 -2.84 -48.85
CA THR A 191 34.88 -3.54 -48.32
C THR A 191 34.97 -3.71 -46.80
N LEU A 192 36.14 -4.07 -46.26
CA LEU A 192 36.35 -4.22 -44.82
C LEU A 192 36.28 -2.87 -44.08
N LEU A 193 36.78 -1.79 -44.68
CA LEU A 193 36.67 -0.44 -44.13
C LEU A 193 35.21 0.01 -44.02
N THR A 194 34.40 -0.17 -45.06
CA THR A 194 32.96 0.16 -45.00
C THR A 194 32.23 -0.68 -43.95
N LYS A 195 32.59 -1.97 -43.80
CA LYS A 195 32.05 -2.80 -42.71
C LYS A 195 32.46 -2.27 -41.33
N GLN A 196 33.71 -1.83 -41.17
CA GLN A 196 34.20 -1.25 -39.92
C GLN A 196 33.50 0.07 -39.59
N GLU A 197 33.26 0.95 -40.57
CA GLU A 197 32.48 2.18 -40.37
C GLU A 197 31.04 1.90 -39.94
N THR A 198 30.39 0.91 -40.56
CA THR A 198 29.04 0.47 -40.19
C THR A 198 29.03 -0.09 -38.77
N PHE A 199 30.06 -0.85 -38.40
CA PHE A 199 30.23 -1.38 -37.05
C PHE A 199 30.40 -0.25 -36.02
N ASP A 200 31.29 0.72 -36.27
CA ASP A 200 31.52 1.88 -35.40
C ASP A 200 30.24 2.71 -35.21
N ALA A 201 29.46 2.93 -36.27
CA ALA A 201 28.15 3.60 -36.18
C ALA A 201 27.18 2.81 -35.27
N GLY A 202 27.20 1.48 -35.35
CA GLY A 202 26.44 0.60 -34.46
C GLY A 202 26.89 0.69 -33.00
N LEU A 203 28.19 0.82 -32.73
CA LEU A 203 28.71 1.06 -31.37
C LEU A 203 28.19 2.39 -30.82
N HIS A 204 28.27 3.46 -31.60
CA HIS A 204 27.78 4.78 -31.17
C HIS A 204 26.27 4.79 -30.89
N ALA A 205 25.46 4.11 -31.71
CA ALA A 205 24.03 3.98 -31.45
C ALA A 205 23.78 3.23 -30.13
N PHE A 206 24.51 2.14 -29.90
CA PHE A 206 24.34 1.31 -28.71
C PHE A 206 24.84 1.99 -27.42
N GLU A 207 25.80 2.91 -27.50
CA GLU A 207 26.24 3.68 -26.34
C GLU A 207 25.08 4.44 -25.69
N HIS A 208 24.23 5.08 -26.49
CA HIS A 208 23.05 5.79 -26.01
C HIS A 208 21.96 4.85 -25.49
N GLU A 209 21.67 3.77 -26.21
CA GLU A 209 20.56 2.88 -25.87
C GLU A 209 20.87 1.91 -24.72
N GLY A 210 22.11 1.41 -24.67
CA GLY A 210 22.55 0.42 -23.70
C GLY A 210 23.32 1.04 -22.55
N ILE A 211 24.46 1.66 -22.83
CA ILE A 211 25.42 2.12 -21.81
C ILE A 211 24.85 3.26 -20.97
N GLN A 212 24.28 4.29 -21.60
CA GLN A 212 23.67 5.41 -20.87
C GLN A 212 22.43 4.95 -20.07
N ASN A 213 21.68 3.98 -20.60
CA ASN A 213 20.50 3.43 -19.92
C ASN A 213 20.88 2.72 -18.61
N ILE A 214 21.83 1.77 -18.65
CA ILE A 214 22.29 1.08 -17.43
C ILE A 214 22.96 2.04 -16.46
N THR A 215 23.60 3.10 -16.96
CA THR A 215 24.21 4.15 -16.12
C THR A 215 23.13 4.93 -15.37
N THR A 216 22.08 5.34 -16.07
CA THR A 216 20.94 6.06 -15.49
C THR A 216 20.23 5.22 -14.44
N LEU A 217 19.95 3.95 -14.74
CA LEU A 217 19.33 3.02 -13.78
C LEU A 217 20.19 2.82 -12.54
N LYS A 218 21.50 2.64 -12.73
CA LYS A 218 22.45 2.57 -11.61
C LYS A 218 22.40 3.87 -10.79
N ASP A 219 22.44 5.05 -11.40
CA ASP A 219 22.45 6.32 -10.67
C ASP A 219 21.18 6.50 -9.82
N GLN A 220 20.02 6.17 -10.39
CA GLN A 220 18.75 6.19 -9.66
C GLN A 220 18.77 5.27 -8.43
N LEU A 221 19.31 4.05 -8.56
CA LEU A 221 19.41 3.09 -7.45
C LEU A 221 20.42 3.53 -6.37
N ILE A 222 21.49 4.22 -6.75
CA ILE A 222 22.47 4.75 -5.79
C ILE A 222 21.89 5.98 -5.08
N GLU A 223 21.22 6.87 -5.81
CA GLU A 223 20.57 8.05 -5.24
C GLU A 223 19.44 7.66 -4.27
N SER A 224 18.74 6.55 -4.51
CA SER A 224 17.76 5.99 -3.58
C SER A 224 18.36 5.28 -2.37
N ASN A 225 19.69 5.22 -2.25
CA ASN A 225 20.42 4.45 -1.23
C ASN A 225 20.02 2.96 -1.19
N HIS A 226 19.87 2.32 -2.36
CA HIS A 226 19.49 0.91 -2.42
C HIS A 226 20.48 0.01 -1.66
N ASP A 227 19.96 -0.97 -0.92
CA ASP A 227 20.75 -1.93 -0.11
C ASP A 227 21.84 -2.70 -0.92
N GLN A 228 21.69 -2.83 -2.24
CA GLN A 228 22.60 -3.53 -3.15
C GLN A 228 23.57 -2.59 -3.87
N SER A 229 23.68 -1.32 -3.42
CA SER A 229 24.56 -0.30 -4.00
C SER A 229 25.98 -0.81 -4.29
N PRO A 230 26.66 -1.55 -3.40
CA PRO A 230 28.01 -2.08 -3.69
C PRO A 230 28.04 -3.04 -4.88
N ALA A 231 27.04 -3.93 -5.00
CA ALA A 231 26.95 -4.90 -6.09
C ALA A 231 26.59 -4.21 -7.42
N ILE A 232 25.67 -3.24 -7.38
CA ILE A 232 25.26 -2.42 -8.53
C ILE A 232 26.47 -1.66 -9.10
N LEU A 233 27.23 -0.96 -8.24
CA LEU A 233 28.42 -0.22 -8.64
C LEU A 233 29.47 -1.12 -9.26
N LYS A 234 29.77 -2.25 -8.62
CA LYS A 234 30.75 -3.22 -9.14
C LYS A 234 30.35 -3.71 -10.53
N ARG A 235 29.11 -4.17 -10.68
CA ARG A 235 28.61 -4.72 -11.94
C ARG A 235 28.61 -3.67 -13.04
N HIS A 236 28.17 -2.44 -12.74
CA HIS A 236 28.25 -1.34 -13.70
C HIS A 236 29.70 -1.09 -14.14
N ALA A 237 30.64 -1.01 -13.20
CA ALA A 237 32.05 -0.81 -13.52
C ALA A 237 32.64 -1.92 -14.40
N ASP A 238 32.28 -3.19 -14.14
CA ASP A 238 32.72 -4.34 -14.95
C ASP A 238 32.20 -4.22 -16.40
N VAL A 239 30.94 -3.83 -16.59
CA VAL A 239 30.35 -3.62 -17.92
C VAL A 239 31.02 -2.46 -18.65
N ILE A 240 31.23 -1.31 -17.97
CA ILE A 240 31.89 -0.15 -18.56
C ILE A 240 33.33 -0.47 -18.97
N SER A 241 34.06 -1.25 -18.16
CA SER A 241 35.41 -1.69 -18.48
C SER A 241 35.46 -2.53 -19.76
N ARG A 242 34.54 -3.51 -19.91
CA ARG A 242 34.44 -4.28 -21.17
C ARG A 242 34.03 -3.41 -22.35
N TRP A 243 33.12 -2.46 -22.15
CA TRP A 243 32.72 -1.51 -23.19
C TRP A 243 33.90 -0.67 -23.70
N GLN A 244 34.68 -0.07 -22.80
CA GLN A 244 35.87 0.72 -23.14
C GLN A 244 36.93 -0.12 -23.87
N LYS A 245 37.09 -1.37 -23.46
CA LYS A 245 37.98 -2.31 -24.16
C LYS A 245 37.50 -2.58 -25.58
N LEU A 246 36.22 -2.86 -25.78
CA LEU A 246 35.64 -3.09 -27.11
C LEU A 246 35.86 -1.89 -28.04
N LEU A 247 35.68 -0.66 -27.55
CA LEU A 247 35.95 0.56 -28.30
C LEU A 247 37.43 0.65 -28.72
N THR A 248 38.34 0.37 -27.78
CA THR A 248 39.79 0.38 -28.03
C THR A 248 40.21 -0.67 -29.06
N ASP A 249 39.67 -1.88 -28.95
CA ASP A 249 39.94 -2.97 -29.89
C ASP A 249 39.40 -2.62 -31.29
N SER A 250 38.21 -1.99 -31.37
CA SER A 250 37.59 -1.54 -32.63
C SER A 250 38.44 -0.50 -33.33
N ASP A 251 38.90 0.53 -32.61
CA ASP A 251 39.77 1.57 -33.17
C ASP A 251 41.12 0.99 -33.61
N SER A 252 41.73 0.12 -32.79
CA SER A 252 42.98 -0.56 -33.15
C SER A 252 42.87 -1.35 -34.46
N ARG A 253 41.74 -2.04 -34.67
CA ARG A 253 41.46 -2.76 -35.92
C ARG A 253 41.28 -1.80 -37.10
N LYS A 254 40.57 -0.69 -36.90
CA LYS A 254 40.40 0.35 -37.93
C LYS A 254 41.73 0.95 -38.37
N GLN A 255 42.61 1.30 -37.43
CA GLN A 255 43.95 1.82 -37.75
C GLN A 255 44.76 0.81 -38.57
N ARG A 256 44.66 -0.49 -38.26
CA ARG A 256 45.34 -1.55 -39.04
C ARG A 256 44.78 -1.74 -40.45
N LEU A 257 43.50 -1.46 -40.70
CA LEU A 257 42.92 -1.50 -42.05
C LEU A 257 43.31 -0.28 -42.91
N LEU A 258 43.74 0.82 -42.26
CA LEU A 258 44.15 2.06 -42.92
C LEU A 258 45.67 2.13 -43.19
N ALA A 259 46.46 1.26 -42.54
CA ALA A 259 47.92 1.17 -42.66
C ALA A 259 48.36 0.35 -43.87
#